data_AF-A0A3T1D2Y7-F1
#
_entry.id   AF-A0A3T1D2Y7-F1
#
_cell.length_a   1.000
_cell.length_b   1.000
_cell.length_c   1.000
_cell.angle_alpha   90.00
_cell.angle_beta   90.00
_cell.angle_gamma   90.00
#
_symmetry.space_group_name_H-M   'P 1'
#
loop_
_entity.id
_entity.type
_entity.pdbx_description
1 polymer ?
#
loop_
_entity_poly.entity_id
_entity_poly.type
_entity_poly.pdbx_seq_one_letter_code
_entity_poly.pdbx_strand_id
1 'polypeptide(L)'
;MQLEFYEEATAEEVKQAKSLLTRYRRHKDLIAELEKINDLAPKQKKAYNAFLAANQAVERAVRLVVDQEIKKAIHMRYIDGFRRKDVVTHYRFLDPSTVDRRINRGIESVANSLKFFE
;
A
#
# COMPACT_ATOMS: atom_id res chain seq x y z
N MET A 1 10.26 30.83 -8.00
CA MET A 1 10.32 29.67 -7.09
C MET A 1 10.57 28.46 -7.97
N GLN A 2 11.80 27.97 -8.06
CA GLN A 2 12.12 26.78 -8.84
C GLN A 2 11.36 25.61 -8.21
N LEU A 3 10.52 24.94 -9.01
CA LEU A 3 10.02 23.62 -8.64
C LEU A 3 11.24 22.70 -8.59
N GLU A 4 11.66 22.32 -7.39
CA GLU A 4 12.56 21.18 -7.23
C GLU A 4 11.84 19.97 -7.84
N PHE A 5 12.39 19.45 -8.94
CA PHE A 5 11.95 18.22 -9.55
C PHE A 5 12.20 17.10 -8.56
N TYR A 6 11.19 16.71 -7.79
CA TYR A 6 11.25 15.47 -7.03
C TYR A 6 11.37 14.32 -8.03
N GLU A 7 12.46 13.55 -7.93
CA GLU A 7 12.64 12.37 -8.75
C GLU A 7 11.51 11.37 -8.48
N GLU A 8 10.76 11.03 -9.52
CA GLU A 8 9.77 9.96 -9.46
C GLU A 8 10.40 8.65 -8.98
N ALA A 9 9.58 7.79 -8.38
CA ALA A 9 9.99 6.46 -7.96
C ALA A 9 10.44 5.64 -9.17
N THR A 10 11.59 5.01 -9.03
CA THR A 10 12.15 4.06 -9.97
C THR A 10 11.25 2.82 -10.08
N ALA A 11 11.41 2.05 -11.16
CA ALA A 11 10.65 0.82 -11.36
C ALA A 11 10.83 -0.20 -10.21
N GLU A 12 12.01 -0.23 -9.56
CA GLU A 12 12.25 -1.13 -8.42
C GLU A 12 11.54 -0.62 -7.16
N GLU A 13 11.52 0.68 -6.89
CA GLU A 13 10.75 1.27 -5.78
C GLU A 13 9.24 1.03 -5.97
N VAL A 14 8.72 1.16 -7.20
CA VAL A 14 7.32 0.84 -7.53
C VAL A 14 7.00 -0.63 -7.25
N LYS A 15 7.93 -1.54 -7.59
CA LYS A 15 7.79 -2.97 -7.32
C LYS A 15 7.86 -3.29 -5.82
N GLN A 16 8.71 -2.60 -5.07
CA GLN A 16 8.79 -2.70 -3.61
C GLN A 16 7.50 -2.21 -2.95
N ALA A 17 6.97 -1.05 -3.37
CA ALA A 17 5.69 -0.53 -2.92
C ALA A 17 4.54 -1.52 -3.17
N LYS A 18 4.50 -2.12 -4.37
CA LYS A 18 3.52 -3.18 -4.69
C LYS A 18 3.65 -4.39 -3.78
N SER A 19 4.88 -4.79 -3.45
CA SER A 19 5.16 -5.90 -2.53
C SER A 19 4.64 -5.60 -1.12
N LEU A 20 4.89 -4.39 -0.61
CA LEU A 20 4.38 -3.92 0.68
C LEU A 20 2.85 -3.90 0.71
N LEU A 21 2.21 -3.28 -0.29
CA LEU A 21 0.75 -3.26 -0.46
C LEU A 21 0.15 -4.67 -0.47
N THR A 22 0.78 -5.60 -1.17
CA THR A 22 0.30 -6.99 -1.28
C THR A 22 0.40 -7.73 0.06
N ARG A 23 1.42 -7.43 0.88
CA ARG A 23 1.64 -8.07 2.18
C ARG A 23 0.90 -7.41 3.33
N TYR A 24 0.36 -6.20 3.12
CA TYR A 24 -0.30 -5.37 4.14
C TYR A 24 -1.25 -6.17 5.04
N ARG A 25 -2.21 -6.90 4.45
CA ARG A 25 -3.19 -7.68 5.22
C ARG A 25 -2.55 -8.78 6.04
N ARG A 26 -1.59 -9.52 5.46
CA ARG A 26 -0.86 -10.57 6.18
C ARG A 26 -0.08 -9.98 7.36
N HIS A 27 0.57 -8.84 7.18
CA HIS A 27 1.24 -8.14 8.27
C HIS A 27 0.23 -7.70 9.33
N LYS A 28 -0.94 -7.20 8.93
CA LYS A 28 -2.01 -6.79 9.85
C LYS A 28 -2.52 -7.95 10.71
N ASP A 29 -2.74 -9.11 10.09
CA ASP A 29 -3.14 -10.33 10.81
C ASP A 29 -2.04 -10.80 11.77
N LEU A 30 -0.77 -10.78 11.34
CA LEU A 30 0.36 -11.15 12.21
C LEU A 30 0.54 -10.18 13.39
N ILE A 31 0.38 -8.88 13.17
CA ILE A 31 0.38 -7.86 14.24
C ILE A 31 -0.71 -8.20 15.26
N ALA A 32 -1.94 -8.44 14.81
CA ALA A 32 -3.08 -8.76 15.68
C ALA A 32 -2.86 -10.05 16.49
N GLU A 33 -2.20 -11.07 15.93
CA GLU A 33 -1.86 -12.28 16.69
C GLU A 33 -0.74 -12.04 17.70
N LEU A 34 0.27 -11.22 17.36
CA LEU A 34 1.37 -10.89 18.27
C LEU A 34 0.90 -10.02 19.43
N GLU A 35 -0.09 -9.14 19.23
CA GLU A 35 -0.66 -8.28 20.28
C GLU A 35 -1.40 -9.06 21.38
N LYS A 36 -1.78 -10.31 21.13
CA LYS A 36 -2.42 -11.19 22.12
C LYS A 36 -1.42 -11.83 23.08
N ILE A 37 -0.12 -11.71 22.82
CA ILE A 37 0.94 -12.33 23.63
C ILE A 37 1.44 -11.28 24.63
N ASN A 38 1.32 -11.57 25.92
CA ASN A 38 1.73 -10.64 26.98
C ASN A 38 3.22 -10.29 26.92
N ASP A 39 4.09 -11.27 26.68
CA ASP A 39 5.53 -11.10 26.62
C ASP A 39 6.11 -11.70 25.33
N LEU A 40 6.36 -10.84 24.35
CA LEU A 40 6.98 -11.23 23.08
C LEU A 40 8.46 -11.56 23.28
N ALA A 41 8.87 -12.74 22.81
CA ALA A 41 10.29 -13.08 22.70
C ALA A 41 11.02 -12.07 21.79
N PRO A 42 12.33 -11.84 21.95
CA PRO A 42 13.06 -10.81 21.19
C PRO A 42 12.88 -10.90 19.67
N LYS A 43 12.85 -12.11 19.11
CA LYS A 43 12.59 -12.34 17.67
C LYS A 43 11.18 -11.92 17.26
N GLN A 44 10.18 -12.19 18.10
CA GLN A 44 8.79 -11.81 17.84
C GLN A 44 8.61 -10.30 17.94
N LYS A 45 9.22 -9.65 18.94
CA LYS A 45 9.22 -8.19 19.08
C LYS A 45 9.85 -7.48 17.88
N LYS A 46 10.97 -8.00 17.36
CA LYS A 46 11.59 -7.49 16.13
C LYS A 46 10.67 -7.62 14.93
N ALA A 47 10.02 -8.77 14.76
CA ALA A 47 9.07 -8.98 13.67
C ALA A 47 7.84 -8.07 13.79
N TYR A 48 7.27 -7.95 14.99
CA TYR A 48 6.15 -7.04 15.30
C TYR A 48 6.47 -5.61 14.87
N ASN A 49 7.60 -5.07 15.34
CA ASN A 49 8.00 -3.69 15.02
C ASN A 49 8.18 -3.49 13.51
N ALA A 50 8.77 -4.47 12.81
CA ALA A 50 8.96 -4.40 11.36
C ALA A 50 7.63 -4.41 10.60
N PHE A 51 6.69 -5.29 10.98
CA PHE A 51 5.36 -5.34 10.38
C PHE A 51 4.55 -4.08 10.67
N LEU A 52 4.61 -3.59 11.90
CA LEU A 52 3.91 -2.38 12.31
C LEU A 52 4.40 -1.16 11.53
N ALA A 53 5.72 -0.97 11.45
CA ALA A 53 6.32 0.12 10.67
C ALA A 53 5.92 0.04 9.18
N ALA A 54 6.01 -1.15 8.57
CA ALA A 54 5.61 -1.35 7.18
C ALA A 54 4.13 -1.04 6.94
N ASN A 55 3.23 -1.49 7.83
CA ASN A 55 1.79 -1.21 7.69
C ASN A 55 1.48 0.27 7.88
N GLN A 56 2.08 0.92 8.88
CA GLN A 56 1.91 2.36 9.09
C GLN A 56 2.41 3.18 7.89
N ALA A 57 3.53 2.78 7.27
CA ALA A 57 4.05 3.39 6.06
C ALA A 57 3.06 3.25 4.90
N VAL A 58 2.55 2.03 4.66
CA VAL A 58 1.52 1.77 3.63
C VAL A 58 0.26 2.61 3.87
N GLU A 59 -0.29 2.62 5.09
CA GLU A 59 -1.50 3.38 5.41
C GLU A 59 -1.31 4.88 5.18
N ARG A 60 -0.15 5.42 5.58
CA ARG A 60 0.18 6.83 5.37
C ARG A 60 0.30 7.14 3.87
N ALA A 61 1.03 6.32 3.12
CA ALA A 61 1.21 6.50 1.68
C ALA A 61 -0.11 6.42 0.92
N VAL A 62 -1.00 5.46 1.25
CA VAL A 62 -2.34 5.37 0.65
C VAL A 62 -3.19 6.60 0.98
N ARG A 63 -3.10 7.14 2.21
CA ARG A 63 -3.80 8.39 2.58
C ARG A 63 -3.32 9.61 1.78
N LEU A 64 -2.07 9.63 1.33
CA LEU A 64 -1.49 10.75 0.58
C LEU A 64 -1.83 10.72 -0.92
N VAL A 65 -2.40 9.64 -1.45
CA VAL A 65 -2.87 9.59 -2.85
C VAL A 65 -3.91 10.69 -3.08
N VAL A 66 -3.62 11.64 -3.96
CA VAL A 66 -4.45 12.85 -4.15
C VAL A 66 -5.75 12.53 -4.90
N ASP A 67 -5.65 11.81 -6.01
CA ASP A 67 -6.80 11.40 -6.82
C ASP A 67 -7.67 10.40 -6.04
N GLN A 68 -8.92 10.78 -5.76
CA GLN A 68 -9.83 9.99 -4.93
C GLN A 68 -10.25 8.68 -5.59
N GLU A 69 -10.38 8.66 -6.91
CA GLU A 69 -10.76 7.45 -7.65
C GLU A 69 -9.61 6.43 -7.65
N ILE A 70 -8.38 6.91 -7.79
CA ILE A 70 -7.17 6.09 -7.65
C ILE A 70 -7.00 5.59 -6.21
N LYS A 71 -7.14 6.49 -5.22
CA LYS A 71 -7.08 6.14 -3.79
C LYS A 71 -8.10 5.06 -3.46
N LYS A 72 -9.33 5.20 -3.93
CA LYS A 72 -10.40 4.22 -3.72
C LYS A 72 -10.05 2.86 -4.35
N ALA A 73 -9.53 2.84 -5.58
CA ALA A 73 -9.10 1.60 -6.22
C ALA A 73 -7.99 0.88 -5.44
N ILE A 74 -6.99 1.63 -4.92
CA ILE A 74 -5.93 1.09 -4.07
C ILE A 74 -6.47 0.58 -2.74
N HIS A 75 -7.32 1.36 -2.08
CA HIS A 75 -7.92 0.99 -0.81
C HIS A 75 -8.70 -0.33 -0.93
N MET A 76 -9.59 -0.40 -1.92
CA MET A 76 -10.35 -1.61 -2.23
C MET A 76 -9.45 -2.81 -2.51
N ARG A 77 -8.40 -2.63 -3.33
CA ARG A 77 -7.54 -3.74 -3.75
C ARG A 77 -6.67 -4.28 -2.62
N TYR A 78 -6.11 -3.39 -1.79
CA TYR A 78 -5.01 -3.74 -0.88
C TYR A 78 -5.36 -3.60 0.60
N ILE A 79 -6.14 -2.59 0.97
CA ILE A 79 -6.55 -2.37 2.36
C ILE A 79 -7.74 -3.25 2.71
N ASP A 80 -8.80 -3.18 1.91
CA ASP A 80 -9.97 -4.06 2.04
C ASP A 80 -9.66 -5.47 1.52
N GLY A 81 -8.69 -5.58 0.61
CA GLY A 81 -8.18 -6.84 0.06
C GLY A 81 -9.14 -7.54 -0.91
N PHE A 82 -9.96 -6.77 -1.63
CA PHE A 82 -10.77 -7.30 -2.71
C PHE A 82 -9.90 -7.87 -3.83
N ARG A 83 -10.38 -8.92 -4.50
CA ARG A 83 -9.68 -9.47 -5.67
C ARG A 83 -9.81 -8.49 -6.83
N ARG A 84 -8.85 -8.51 -7.76
CA ARG A 84 -8.89 -7.65 -8.97
C ARG A 84 -10.26 -7.68 -9.66
N LYS A 85 -10.83 -8.88 -9.85
CA LYS A 85 -12.16 -9.06 -10.47
C LYS A 85 -13.28 -8.34 -9.71
N ASP A 86 -13.21 -8.29 -8.38
CA ASP A 86 -14.23 -7.66 -7.54
C ASP A 86 -14.10 -6.14 -7.63
N VAL A 87 -12.87 -5.63 -7.67
CA VAL A 87 -12.59 -4.20 -7.94
C VAL A 87 -13.10 -3.81 -9.33
N VAL A 88 -12.82 -4.60 -10.37
CA VAL A 88 -13.34 -4.36 -11.72
C VAL A 88 -14.87 -4.37 -11.75
N THR A 89 -15.50 -5.30 -11.03
CA THR A 89 -16.97 -5.39 -10.92
C THR A 89 -17.57 -4.15 -10.26
N HIS A 90 -16.89 -3.59 -9.25
CA HIS A 90 -17.31 -2.33 -8.62
C HIS A 90 -17.28 -1.15 -9.61
N TYR A 91 -16.31 -1.13 -10.51
CA TYR A 91 -16.16 -0.15 -11.58
C TYR A 91 -16.78 -0.60 -12.91
N ARG A 92 -17.90 -1.35 -12.89
CA ARG A 92 -18.54 -1.96 -14.08
C ARG A 92 -18.82 -1.05 -15.28
N PHE A 93 -18.82 0.27 -15.09
CA PHE A 93 -18.99 1.26 -16.17
C PHE A 93 -17.69 1.64 -16.87
N LEU A 94 -16.56 1.09 -16.43
CA LEU A 94 -15.23 1.30 -17.00
C LEU A 94 -14.71 0.02 -17.62
N ASP A 95 -13.91 0.16 -18.67
CA ASP A 95 -13.13 -0.96 -19.20
C ASP A 95 -12.15 -1.49 -18.13
N PRO A 96 -11.96 -2.81 -17.98
CA PRO A 96 -11.03 -3.40 -17.02
C PRO A 96 -9.60 -2.81 -17.09
N SER A 97 -9.11 -2.48 -18.29
CA SER A 97 -7.79 -1.85 -18.46
C SER A 97 -7.72 -0.47 -17.83
N THR A 98 -8.84 0.26 -17.77
CA THR A 98 -8.93 1.55 -17.10
C THR A 98 -8.80 1.38 -15.58
N VAL A 99 -9.41 0.33 -15.03
CA VAL A 99 -9.28 -0.01 -13.61
C VAL A 99 -7.84 -0.41 -13.29
N ASP A 100 -7.21 -1.23 -14.13
CA ASP A 100 -5.81 -1.63 -13.95
C ASP A 100 -4.86 -0.44 -14.04
N ARG A 101 -5.08 0.50 -14.97
CA ARG A 101 -4.31 1.75 -15.04
C ARG A 101 -4.45 2.58 -13.76
N ARG A 102 -5.65 2.67 -13.18
CA ARG A 102 -5.87 3.36 -11.90
C ARG A 102 -5.10 2.68 -10.76
N ILE A 103 -5.15 1.35 -10.69
CA ILE A 103 -4.39 0.58 -9.68
C ILE A 103 -2.88 0.82 -9.87
N ASN A 104 -2.36 0.76 -11.10
CA ASN A 104 -0.93 0.97 -11.35
C ASN A 104 -0.48 2.39 -10.97
N ARG A 105 -1.21 3.43 -11.39
CA ARG A 105 -0.94 4.82 -10.98
C ARG A 105 -1.02 5.02 -9.47
N GLY A 106 -1.92 4.30 -8.81
CA GLY A 106 -1.99 4.32 -7.35
C GLY A 106 -0.78 3.69 -6.68
N ILE A 107 -0.24 2.60 -7.24
CA ILE A 107 1.01 1.98 -6.75
C ILE A 107 2.18 2.95 -6.96
N GLU A 108 2.27 3.62 -8.11
CA GLU A 108 3.28 4.66 -8.39
C GLU A 108 3.18 5.81 -7.38
N SER A 109 1.97 6.32 -7.11
CA SER A 109 1.75 7.38 -6.12
C SER A 109 2.13 6.94 -4.70
N VAL A 110 1.89 5.67 -4.34
CA VAL A 110 2.32 5.09 -3.07
C VAL A 110 3.85 4.99 -3.03
N ALA A 111 4.50 4.55 -4.11
CA ALA A 111 5.96 4.45 -4.19
C ALA A 111 6.62 5.83 -4.03
N ASN A 112 6.12 6.84 -4.74
CA ASN A 112 6.56 8.23 -4.57
C ASN A 112 6.42 8.67 -3.10
N SER A 113 5.28 8.39 -2.47
CA SER A 113 5.05 8.73 -1.06
C SER A 113 6.03 8.03 -0.12
N LEU A 114 6.31 6.74 -0.34
CA LEU A 114 7.23 5.97 0.50
C LEU A 114 8.67 6.49 0.38
N LYS A 115 9.12 6.83 -0.84
CA LYS A 115 10.45 7.42 -1.11
C LYS A 115 10.69 8.71 -0.31
N PHE A 116 9.64 9.48 0.00
CA PHE A 116 9.79 10.70 0.81
C PHE A 116 10.00 10.46 2.31
N PHE A 117 9.71 9.26 2.82
CA PHE A 117 9.77 8.96 4.26
C PHE A 117 10.90 7.98 4.64
N GLU A 118 11.63 7.46 3.66
CA GLU A 118 12.84 6.64 3.85
C GLU A 118 14.11 7.48 3.73
#